data_AF-A0A9E5JPH0-F1
#
_entry.id   AF-A0A9E5JPH0-F1
#
_cell.length_a   1.000
_cell.length_b   1.000
_cell.length_c   1.000
_cell.angle_alpha   90.00
_cell.angle_beta   90.00
_cell.angle_gamma   90.00
#
_symmetry.space_group_name_H-M   'P 1'
#
loop_
_entity.id
_entity.type
_entity.pdbx_description
1 polymer ?
#
loop_
_entity_poly.entity_id
_entity_poly.type
_entity_poly.pdbx_seq_one_letter_code
_entity_poly.pdbx_strand_id
1 'polypeptide(L)' 'MLNSIINSPYLNLFSALVLLSTSLYETIAKLDELTLGVHHGVLVFSIIQLVKVVPEMLEGLKQLNEADELMEESVVS' A
#
# COMPACT_ATOMS: atom_id res chain seq x y z
N MET A 1 -1.62 -11.94 18.76
CA MET A 1 -1.48 -12.51 17.39
C MET A 1 -2.13 -11.60 16.33
N LEU A 2 -3.39 -11.18 16.48
CA LEU A 2 -4.08 -10.33 15.48
C LEU A 2 -3.36 -9.01 15.16
N ASN A 3 -2.79 -8.35 16.19
CA ASN A 3 -2.08 -7.08 16.00
C ASN A 3 -0.86 -7.20 15.07
N SER A 4 -0.19 -8.35 15.04
CA SER A 4 0.96 -8.56 14.15
C SER A 4 0.55 -8.72 12.69
N ILE A 5 -0.67 -9.22 12.45
CA ILE A 5 -1.21 -9.43 11.10
C ILE A 5 -1.69 -8.08 10.54
N ILE A 6 -2.39 -7.28 11.35
CA ILE A 6 -2.94 -5.98 10.92
C ILE A 6 -1.84 -4.94 10.69
N ASN A 7 -0.70 -5.04 11.37
CA ASN A 7 0.44 -4.14 11.17
C ASN A 7 1.42 -4.63 10.10
N SER A 8 1.07 -5.65 9.30
CA SER A 8 1.93 -6.10 8.22
C SER A 8 1.86 -5.12 7.04
N PRO A 9 2.98 -4.50 6.61
CA PRO A 9 3.00 -3.55 5.50
C PRO A 9 2.48 -4.16 4.21
N TYR A 10 2.80 -5.44 3.95
CA TYR A 10 2.35 -6.16 2.76
C TYR A 10 0.83 -6.41 2.76
N LEU A 11 0.25 -6.78 3.90
CA LEU A 11 -1.20 -6.97 4.01
C LEU A 11 -1.94 -5.63 3.93
N ASN A 12 -1.37 -4.57 4.50
CA ASN A 12 -1.91 -3.22 4.38
C ASN A 12 -1.86 -2.72 2.93
N LEU A 13 -0.76 -2.95 2.21
CA LEU A 13 -0.66 -2.65 0.78
C LEU A 13 -1.71 -3.40 -0.03
N PHE A 14 -1.78 -4.71 0.16
CA PHE A 14 -2.71 -5.57 -0.56
C PHE A 14 -4.16 -5.14 -0.34
N SER A 15 -4.53 -4.90 0.92
CA SER A 15 -5.86 -4.43 1.29
C SER A 15 -6.16 -3.07 0.66
N ALA A 16 -5.19 -2.13 0.69
CA ALA A 16 -5.34 -0.82 0.07
C ALA A 16 -5.57 -0.92 -1.44
N LEU A 17 -4.82 -1.79 -2.14
CA LEU A 17 -4.97 -2.02 -3.58
C LEU A 17 -6.32 -2.62 -3.94
N VAL A 18 -6.79 -3.61 -3.17
CA VAL A 18 -8.12 -4.21 -3.37
C VAL A 18 -9.21 -3.16 -3.18
N LEU A 19 -9.16 -2.41 -2.08
CA LEU A 19 -10.14 -1.36 -1.77
C LEU A 19 -10.12 -0.23 -2.80
N LEU A 20 -8.93 0.20 -3.25
CA LEU A 20 -8.80 1.21 -4.29
C LEU A 20 -9.43 0.71 -5.58
N SER A 21 -9.10 -0.51 -6.01
CA SER A 21 -9.58 -1.06 -7.28
C SER A 21 -11.10 -1.20 -7.30
N THR A 22 -11.70 -1.70 -6.22
CA THR A 22 -13.16 -1.88 -6.13
C THR A 22 -13.89 -0.54 -6.05
N SER A 23 -13.45 0.35 -5.17
CA SER A 23 -14.09 1.67 -5.00
C SER A 23 -13.89 2.57 -6.21
N LEU A 24 -12.77 2.45 -6.93
CA LEU A 24 -12.52 3.15 -8.19
C LEU A 24 -13.46 2.65 -9.28
N TYR A 25 -13.63 1.33 -9.44
CA TYR A 25 -14.58 0.75 -10.38
C TYR A 25 -16.01 1.22 -10.08
N GLU A 26 -16.44 1.15 -8.82
CA GLU A 26 -17.76 1.61 -8.41
C GLU A 26 -17.97 3.11 -8.63
N THR A 27 -16.96 3.93 -8.31
CA THR A 27 -17.01 5.38 -8.51
C THR A 27 -17.10 5.73 -9.99
N ILE A 28 -16.31 5.09 -10.85
CA ILE A 28 -16.35 5.31 -12.31
C ILE A 28 -17.68 4.83 -12.90
N ALA A 29 -18.16 3.65 -12.49
CA ALA A 29 -19.40 3.07 -12.98
C ALA A 29 -20.66 3.87 -12.56
N LYS A 30 -20.56 4.70 -11.52
CA LYS A 30 -21.65 5.52 -10.98
C LYS A 30 -21.39 7.02 -11.06
N LEU A 31 -20.56 7.48 -12.00
CA LEU A 31 -20.20 8.90 -12.14
C LEU A 31 -21.42 9.84 -12.31
N ASP A 32 -22.52 9.35 -12.88
CA ASP A 32 -23.75 10.13 -13.08
C ASP A 32 -24.58 10.29 -11.79
N GLU A 33 -24.37 9.43 -10.79
CA GLU A 33 -24.95 9.57 -9.46
C GLU A 33 -23.95 10.33 -8.58
N LEU A 34 -24.04 11.66 -8.58
CA LEU A 34 -23.23 12.59 -7.77
C LEU A 34 -23.53 12.50 -6.25
N THR A 35 -23.97 11.34 -5.78
CA THR A 35 -24.15 11.01 -4.37
C THR A 35 -22.77 10.71 -3.77
N LEU A 36 -22.21 11.73 -3.10
CA LEU A 36 -21.08 11.66 -2.16
C LEU A 36 -21.40 10.67 -1.01
N GLY A 37 -21.41 9.38 -1.32
CA GLY A 37 -21.73 8.29 -0.40
C GLY A 37 -20.51 7.48 0.02
N VAL A 38 -20.76 6.34 0.68
CA VAL A 38 -19.77 5.41 1.23
C VAL A 38 -18.69 5.02 0.21
N HIS A 39 -19.03 4.90 -1.07
CA HIS A 39 -18.10 4.54 -2.15
C HIS A 39 -16.93 5.54 -2.30
N HIS A 40 -17.19 6.85 -2.20
CA HIS A 40 -16.12 7.86 -2.26
C HIS A 40 -15.29 7.88 -0.97
N GLY A 41 -15.89 7.56 0.18
CA GLY A 41 -15.18 7.41 1.45
C GLY A 41 -14.15 6.27 1.41
N VAL A 42 -14.53 5.12 0.85
CA VAL A 42 -13.61 3.98 0.67
C VAL A 42 -12.48 4.32 -0.31
N LEU A 43 -12.78 5.04 -1.40
CA LEU A 43 -11.78 5.52 -2.35
C LEU A 43 -10.74 6.40 -1.65
N VAL A 44 -11.18 7.44 -0.94
CA VAL A 44 -10.28 8.34 -0.20
C VAL A 44 -9.48 7.59 0.86
N PHE A 45 -10.12 6.70 1.61
CA PHE A 45 -9.45 5.88 2.61
C PHE A 45 -8.34 5.02 1.99
N SER A 46 -8.61 4.36 0.87
CA SER A 46 -7.63 3.52 0.18
C SER A 46 -6.43 4.31 -0.35
N ILE A 47 -6.64 5.55 -0.82
CA ILE A 47 -5.56 6.46 -1.22
C ILE A 47 -4.68 6.82 -0.02
N ILE A 48 -5.29 7.21 1.10
CA ILE A 48 -4.54 7.55 2.33
C ILE A 48 -3.75 6.33 2.82
N GLN A 49 -4.34 5.14 2.78
CA GLN A 49 -3.70 3.89 3.15
C GLN A 49 -2.48 3.62 2.26
N LEU A 50 -2.59 3.81 0.94
CA LEU A 50 -1.47 3.66 0.01
C LEU A 50 -0.34 4.64 0.30
N VAL A 51 -0.66 5.93 0.49
CA VAL A 51 0.34 6.96 0.79
C VAL A 51 1.13 6.63 2.06
N LYS A 52 0.49 6.00 3.07
CA LYS A 52 1.17 5.56 4.30
C LYS A 52 2.10 4.38 4.09
N VAL A 53 1.75 3.45 3.21
CA VAL A 53 2.55 2.23 2.98
C VAL A 53 3.74 2.47 2.05
N VAL A 54 3.66 3.44 1.14
CA VAL A 54 4.76 3.81 0.23
C VAL A 54 6.10 4.07 0.95
N PRO A 55 6.20 4.94 1.99
CA PRO A 55 7.47 5.18 2.67
C PRO A 55 8.03 3.91 3.34
N GLU A 56 7.17 3.06 3.93
CA GLU A 56 7.60 1.79 4.53
C GLU A 56 8.21 0.84 3.48
N MET A 57 7.66 0.83 2.26
CA MET A 57 8.23 0.05 1.16
C MET A 57 9.58 0.61 0.68
N LEU A 58 9.71 1.94 0.57
CA LEU A 58 10.97 2.58 0.17
C LEU A 58 12.09 2.30 1.17
N GLU A 59 11.78 2.34 2.46
CA GLU A 59 12.72 1.97 3.54
C GLU A 59 13.18 0.52 3.38
N GLY A 60 12.24 -0.42 3.15
CA GLY A 60 12.57 -1.83 2.93
C GLY A 60 13.44 -2.06 1.71
N LEU A 61 13.17 -1.38 0.59
CA LEU A 61 13.99 -1.46 -0.63
C LEU A 61 15.40 -0.90 -0.41
N LYS A 62 15.52 0.21 0.34
CA LYS A 62 16.82 0.78 0.71
C LYS A 62 17.66 -0.20 1.51
N GLN A 63 17.06 -0.87 2.50
CA GLN A 63 17.74 -1.89 3.31
C GLN A 63 18.20 -3.09 2.49
N LEU A 64 17.41 -3.53 1.51
CA LEU A 64 17.81 -4.61 0.60
C LEU A 64 18.99 -4.21 -0.27
N ASN A 65 19.01 -2.98 -0.78
CA ASN A 65 20.13 -2.47 -1.57
C ASN A 65 21.41 -2.36 -0.71
N GLU A 66 21.31 -1.82 0.50
CA GLU A 66 22.44 -1.73 1.44
C GLU A 66 22.96 -3.13 1.82
N ALA A 67 22.09 -4.12 2.00
CA ALA A 67 22.48 -5.49 2.28
C ALA A 67 23.22 -6.15 1.11
N ASP A 68 22.80 -5.88 -0.14
CA ASP A 68 23.44 -6.39 -1.35
C ASP A 68 24.87 -5.82 -1.50
N GLU A 69 25.03 -4.51 -1.28
CA GLU A 69 26.35 -3.83 -1.31
C GLU A 69 27.32 -4.39 -0.25
N LEU A 70 26.85 -4.60 0.99
CA LEU A 70 27.67 -5.18 2.06
C LEU A 70 28.06 -6.64 1.78
N MET A 71 27.16 -7.42 1.17
CA MET A 71 27.47 -8.79 0.76
C MET A 71 28.56 -8.81 -0.33
N GLU A 72 28.48 -7.91 -1.31
CA GLU A 72 29.48 -7.81 -2.38
C GLU A 72 30.87 -7.43 -1.83
N GLU A 73 30.96 -6.49 -0.88
CA GLU A 73 32.22 -6.11 -0.22
C GLU A 73 32.81 -7.26 0.63
N SER A 74 31.96 -8.06 1.28
CA SER A 74 32.40 -9.21 2.09
C SER A 74 32.89 -10.41 1.28
N VAL A 75 32.51 -10.51 0.00
CA VAL A 75 32.94 -11.60 -0.90
C VAL A 75 34.23 -11.24 -1.63
N VAL A 76 34.52 -9.95 -1.80
CA VAL A 76 35.71 -9.45 -2.52
C VAL A 76 36.89 -9.13 -1.58
N SER A 77 36.67 -9.06 -0.25
CA SER A 77 37.72 -8.89 0.78
C SER A 77 38.24 -10.20 1.36
#